data_AF-A0A957WFR9-F1
#
_entry.id   AF-A0A957WFR9-F1
#
_cell.length_a   1.000
_cell.length_b   1.000
_cell.length_c   1.000
_cell.angle_alpha   90.00
_cell.angle_beta   90.00
_cell.angle_gamma   90.00
#
_symmetry.space_group_name_H-M   'P 1'
#
loop_
_entity.id
_entity.type
_entity.pdbx_description
1 polymer ?
#
loop_
_entity_poly.entity_id
_entity_poly.type
_entity_poly.pdbx_seq_one_letter_code
_entity_poly.pdbx_strand_id
1 'polypeptide(L)'
;MLHQTIQAIQPLNQAAMDQALARQAELTKPAGSLGRLESLSVQIAGMTGQINPSLTNRAVIVAAGDHGITAEGVSAFPSAVTPQMVLNFLNG
;
A
#
# COMPACT_ATOMS: atom_id res chain seq x y z
N MET A 1 7.04 -4.59 20.99
CA MET A 1 6.45 -4.55 19.64
C MET A 1 6.21 -3.11 19.16
N LEU A 2 5.17 -2.39 19.58
CA LEU A 2 4.82 -1.06 19.01
C LEU A 2 6.00 -0.07 18.92
N HIS A 3 6.67 0.20 20.05
CA HIS A 3 7.79 1.14 20.10
C HIS A 3 8.97 0.71 19.20
N GLN A 4 9.28 -0.59 19.17
CA GLN A 4 10.34 -1.14 18.31
C GLN A 4 9.99 -0.97 16.83
N THR A 5 8.74 -1.23 16.44
CA THR A 5 8.28 -1.08 15.06
C THR A 5 8.37 0.38 14.60
N ILE A 6 7.94 1.32 15.45
CA ILE A 6 8.04 2.76 15.14
C ILE A 6 9.51 3.17 14.93
N GLN A 7 10.41 2.72 15.80
CA GLN A 7 11.85 3.01 15.69
C GLN A 7 12.51 2.41 14.44
N ALA A 8 11.93 1.35 13.87
CA ALA A 8 12.46 0.70 12.68
C ALA A 8 12.08 1.42 11.37
N ILE A 9 11.12 2.35 11.38
CA ILE A 9 10.72 3.11 10.18
C ILE A 9 11.85 4.06 9.79
N GLN A 10 12.39 3.88 8.58
CA GLN A 10 13.45 4.73 8.02
C GLN A 10 12.91 5.64 6.90
N PRO A 11 13.58 6.77 6.61
CA PRO A 11 13.33 7.53 5.39
C PRO A 11 13.55 6.69 4.13
N LEU A 12 12.99 7.13 3.00
CA LEU A 12 13.22 6.50 1.69
C LEU A 12 14.70 6.56 1.30
N ASN A 13 15.18 5.54 0.58
CA ASN A 13 16.54 5.50 0.07
C ASN A 13 16.72 6.47 -1.11
N GLN A 14 17.33 7.62 -0.84
CA GLN A 14 17.53 8.68 -1.84
C GLN A 14 18.40 8.22 -3.02
N ALA A 15 19.47 7.46 -2.78
CA ALA A 15 20.35 7.00 -3.85
C ALA A 15 19.61 6.06 -4.83
N ALA A 16 18.74 5.18 -4.32
CA ALA A 16 17.90 4.33 -5.16
C ALA A 16 16.87 5.14 -5.95
N MET A 17 16.30 6.20 -5.35
CA MET A 17 15.39 7.12 -6.04
C MET A 17 16.08 7.86 -7.19
N ASP A 18 17.28 8.40 -6.96
CA ASP A 18 18.05 9.13 -7.97
C ASP A 18 18.42 8.21 -9.15
N GLN A 19 18.84 6.97 -8.86
CA GLN A 19 19.12 5.96 -9.89
C GLN A 19 17.87 5.55 -10.67
N ALA A 20 16.72 5.40 -10.01
CA ALA A 20 15.45 5.11 -10.68
C ALA A 20 14.98 6.27 -11.56
N LEU A 21 15.18 7.52 -11.12
CA LEU A 21 14.88 8.71 -11.91
C LEU A 21 15.78 8.80 -13.15
N ALA A 22 17.09 8.56 -12.99
CA ALA A 22 18.03 8.51 -14.11
C ALA A 22 17.63 7.44 -15.13
N ARG A 23 17.28 6.23 -14.67
CA ARG A 23 16.75 5.17 -15.53
C ARG A 23 15.51 5.61 -16.30
N GLN A 24 14.56 6.28 -15.65
CA GLN A 24 13.33 6.77 -16.31
C GLN A 24 13.63 7.74 -17.47
N ALA A 25 14.72 8.50 -17.39
CA ALA A 25 15.15 9.41 -18.44
C ALA A 25 15.77 8.71 -19.66
N GLU A 26 16.30 7.48 -19.50
CA GLU A 26 16.93 6.70 -20.57
C GLU A 26 15.97 5.77 -21.34
N LEU A 27 14.78 5.51 -20.78
CA LEU A 27 13.81 4.62 -21.42
C LEU A 27 13.28 5.21 -22.73
N THR A 28 12.93 4.33 -23.67
CA THR A 28 12.37 4.69 -24.98
C THR A 28 10.93 5.23 -24.85
N LYS A 29 10.82 6.45 -24.34
CA LYS A 29 9.60 7.23 -24.19
C LYS A 29 9.94 8.72 -24.14
N PRO A 30 9.03 9.64 -24.54
CA PRO A 30 9.21 11.04 -24.23
C PRO A 30 9.31 11.24 -22.70
N ALA A 31 10.23 12.08 -22.26
CA ALA A 31 10.43 12.35 -20.83
C ALA A 31 9.12 12.80 -20.17
N GLY A 32 8.78 12.20 -19.03
CA GLY A 32 7.56 12.52 -18.28
C GLY A 32 6.25 12.01 -18.89
N SER A 33 6.28 11.32 -20.03
CA SER A 33 5.06 10.89 -20.74
C SER A 33 4.19 9.89 -19.96
N LEU A 34 4.74 9.19 -18.95
CA LEU A 34 3.98 8.29 -18.09
C LEU A 34 3.49 8.95 -16.79
N GLY A 35 3.82 10.23 -16.58
CA GLY A 35 3.35 11.04 -15.46
C GLY A 35 3.50 10.36 -14.09
N ARG A 36 2.37 10.07 -13.43
CA ARG A 36 2.32 9.46 -12.09
C ARG A 36 2.97 8.07 -12.01
N LEU A 37 3.04 7.32 -13.12
CA LEU A 37 3.69 6.01 -13.11
C LEU A 37 5.20 6.14 -12.97
N GLU A 38 5.81 7.22 -13.49
CA GLU A 38 7.24 7.47 -13.31
C GLU A 38 7.54 7.79 -11.84
N SER A 39 6.82 8.74 -11.26
CA SER A 39 7.02 9.12 -9.85
C SER A 39 6.72 7.97 -8.89
N LEU A 40 5.70 7.15 -9.17
CA LEU A 40 5.41 5.94 -8.39
C LEU A 40 6.56 4.93 -8.46
N SER A 41 7.14 4.69 -9.65
CA SER A 41 8.27 3.76 -9.78
C SER A 41 9.50 4.22 -8.99
N VAL A 42 9.78 5.53 -8.97
CA VAL A 42 10.87 6.13 -8.19
C VAL A 42 10.59 6.00 -6.68
N GLN A 43 9.36 6.25 -6.25
CA GLN A 43 8.98 6.10 -4.85
C GLN A 43 9.13 4.65 -4.36
N ILE A 44 8.70 3.67 -5.16
CA ILE A 44 8.85 2.25 -4.85
C ILE A 44 10.34 1.86 -4.78
N ALA A 45 11.17 2.41 -5.64
CA ALA A 45 12.63 2.22 -5.56
C ALA A 45 13.20 2.77 -4.25
N GLY A 46 12.72 3.92 -3.79
CA GLY A 46 13.07 4.48 -2.48
C GLY A 46 12.62 3.61 -1.30
N MET A 47 11.44 3.00 -1.38
CA MET A 47 10.92 2.12 -0.31
C MET A 47 11.69 0.78 -0.24
N THR A 48 12.05 0.23 -1.40
CA THR A 48 12.67 -1.11 -1.50
C THR A 48 14.20 -1.06 -1.53
N GLY A 49 14.79 0.10 -1.80
CA GLY A 49 16.22 0.27 -2.07
C GLY A 49 16.68 -0.33 -3.40
N GLN A 50 15.77 -0.70 -4.29
CA GLN A 50 16.06 -1.36 -5.57
C GLN A 50 15.46 -0.57 -6.74
N ILE A 51 16.21 -0.41 -7.83
CA ILE A 51 15.77 0.37 -9.00
C ILE A 51 14.57 -0.28 -9.72
N ASN A 52 14.51 -1.62 -9.71
CA ASN A 52 13.46 -2.40 -10.37
C ASN A 52 13.03 -3.59 -9.49
N PRO A 53 12.32 -3.34 -8.39
CA PRO A 53 11.95 -4.39 -7.45
C PRO A 53 10.86 -5.30 -8.03
N SER A 54 10.92 -6.59 -7.70
CA SER A 54 9.79 -7.49 -7.93
C SER A 54 8.67 -7.18 -6.96
N LEU A 55 7.44 -7.06 -7.47
CA LEU A 55 6.23 -6.85 -6.67
C LEU A 55 5.33 -8.09 -6.67
N THR A 56 5.89 -9.31 -6.70
CA THR A 56 5.09 -10.55 -6.82
C THR A 56 4.34 -10.93 -5.54
N ASN A 57 4.88 -10.59 -4.37
CA ASN A 57 4.30 -10.98 -3.08
C ASN A 57 3.43 -9.84 -2.53
N ARG A 58 2.15 -9.82 -2.90
CA ARG A 58 1.20 -8.79 -2.49
C ARG A 58 0.20 -9.38 -1.50
N ALA A 59 -0.16 -8.59 -0.49
CA ALA A 59 -1.18 -8.95 0.47
C ALA A 59 -2.20 -7.80 0.60
N VAL A 60 -3.46 -8.16 0.79
CA VAL A 60 -4.52 -7.25 1.23
C VAL A 60 -4.92 -7.70 2.63
N ILE A 61 -4.83 -6.82 3.61
CA ILE A 61 -5.22 -7.11 5.00
C ILE A 61 -6.60 -6.49 5.22
N VAL A 62 -7.63 -7.33 5.39
CA VAL A 62 -8.98 -6.90 5.76
C VAL A 62 -9.12 -7.02 7.27
N ALA A 63 -9.28 -5.89 7.96
CA ALA A 63 -9.59 -5.85 9.38
C ALA A 63 -11.10 -5.66 9.56
N ALA A 64 -11.74 -6.53 10.35
CA ALA A 64 -13.16 -6.47 10.67
C ALA A 64 -13.36 -6.35 12.17
N GLY A 65 -14.29 -5.49 12.58
CA GLY A 65 -14.66 -5.27 13.97
C GLY A 65 -16.02 -4.56 14.05
N ASP A 66 -16.78 -4.87 15.10
CA ASP A 66 -18.06 -4.23 15.37
C ASP A 66 -17.90 -2.98 16.24
N HIS A 67 -18.88 -2.09 16.15
CA HIS A 67 -18.96 -0.88 16.97
C HIS A 67 -20.26 -0.88 17.79
N GLY A 68 -20.15 -0.65 19.10
CA GLY A 68 -21.32 -0.69 19.99
C GLY A 68 -22.40 0.35 19.67
N ILE A 69 -22.02 1.50 19.12
CA ILE A 69 -22.94 2.58 18.75
C ILE A 69 -23.97 2.15 17.69
N THR A 70 -23.71 1.07 16.95
CA THR A 70 -24.67 0.51 15.99
C THR A 70 -26.01 0.15 16.64
N ALA A 71 -26.04 -0.15 17.94
CA ALA A 71 -27.28 -0.39 18.68
C ALA A 71 -28.23 0.83 18.70
N GLU A 72 -27.71 2.04 18.53
CA GLU A 72 -28.49 3.29 18.47
C GLU A 72 -29.13 3.55 17.10
N GLY A 73 -29.08 2.59 16.17
CA GLY A 73 -29.72 2.70 14.85
C GLY A 73 -29.02 3.67 13.89
N VAL A 74 -27.76 4.04 14.17
CA VAL A 74 -26.97 4.97 13.32
C VAL A 74 -26.38 4.33 12.07
N SER A 75 -26.51 3.01 11.91
CA SER A 75 -25.96 2.25 10.80
C SER A 75 -27.05 1.74 9.86
N ALA A 76 -26.77 1.69 8.56
CA ALA A 76 -27.69 1.18 7.55
C ALA A 76 -27.95 -0.34 7.65
N PHE A 77 -27.06 -1.09 8.31
CA PHE A 77 -27.13 -2.52 8.48
C PHE A 77 -26.89 -2.90 9.95
N PRO A 78 -27.47 -4.01 10.45
CA PRO A 78 -27.20 -4.49 11.81
C PRO A 78 -25.78 -5.06 11.93
N SER A 79 -25.24 -5.08 13.16
CA SER A 79 -23.89 -5.62 13.45
C SER A 79 -23.70 -7.07 13.02
N ALA A 80 -24.78 -7.87 12.94
CA ALA A 80 -24.73 -9.24 12.45
C ALA A 80 -24.20 -9.38 11.00
N VAL A 81 -24.17 -8.29 10.22
CA VAL A 81 -23.61 -8.31 8.86
C VAL A 81 -22.08 -8.37 8.87
N THR A 82 -21.40 -7.86 9.91
CA THR A 82 -19.92 -7.92 10.01
C THR A 82 -19.39 -9.37 9.90
N PRO A 83 -19.82 -10.34 10.73
CA PRO A 83 -19.36 -11.72 10.59
C PRO A 83 -19.82 -12.38 9.29
N GLN A 84 -20.99 -12.00 8.74
CA GLN A 84 -21.45 -12.52 7.45
C GLN A 84 -20.51 -12.10 6.31
N MET A 85 -20.08 -10.83 6.29
CA MET A 85 -19.13 -10.34 5.29
C MET A 85 -17.75 -10.98 5.45
N VAL A 86 -17.31 -11.23 6.70
CA VAL A 86 -16.08 -11.99 6.96
C VAL A 86 -16.18 -13.40 6.37
N LEU A 87 -17.30 -14.09 6.55
CA LEU A 87 -17.52 -15.41 5.93
C LEU A 87 -17.51 -15.33 4.40
N ASN A 88 -18.05 -14.26 3.81
CA ASN A 88 -17.94 -14.04 2.37
C ASN A 88 -16.48 -13.91 1.92
N PHE A 89 -15.66 -13.10 2.61
CA PHE A 89 -14.23 -12.98 2.29
C PHE A 89 -13.46 -14.31 2.42
N LEU A 90 -13.83 -15.17 3.37
CA LEU A 90 -13.22 -16.49 3.52
C LEU A 90 -13.63 -17.47 2.40
N ASN A 91 -14.76 -17.25 1.76
CA ASN A 91 -15.26 -18.08 0.65
C ASN A 91 -14.71 -17.68 -0.73
N GLY A 92 -14.02 -16.54 -0.84
CA GLY A 92 -13.46 -16.00 -2.09
C GLY A 92 -14.45 -15.18 -2.91
#